data_AF-A0A6B3I5Z8-F1
#
_entry.id   AF-A0A6B3I5Z8-F1
#
_cell.length_a   1.000
_cell.length_b   1.000
_cell.length_c   1.000
_cell.angle_alpha   90.00
_cell.angle_beta   90.00
_cell.angle_gamma   90.00
#
_symmetry.space_group_name_H-M   'P 1'
#
loop_
_entity.id
_entity.type
_entity.pdbx_description
1 polymer ?
#
loop_
_entity_poly.entity_id
_entity_poly.type
_entity_poly.pdbx_seq_one_letter_code
_entity_poly.pdbx_strand_id
1 'polypeptide(L)'
;FRAADEETRRSLVGTRFAALSAAVLRTGPDRIDPAEGLGRLGLDSLLAMELRARIHAELGVALPVVALLSGTPAGELAAQLHEGLAELAS
;
A
#
# COMPACT_ATOMS: atom_id res chain seq x y z
N PHE A 1 -14.76 -4.03 -5.35
CA PHE A 1 -14.33 -2.64 -5.60
C PHE A 1 -15.44 -1.82 -6.25
N ARG A 2 -15.83 -2.06 -7.52
CA ARG A 2 -16.88 -1.29 -8.23
C ARG A 2 -18.28 -1.27 -7.56
N ALA A 3 -18.63 -2.31 -6.80
CA ALA A 3 -19.92 -2.41 -6.11
C ALA A 3 -19.97 -1.73 -4.74
N ALA A 4 -18.83 -1.23 -4.23
CA ALA A 4 -18.73 -0.60 -2.92
C ALA A 4 -18.74 0.93 -3.05
N ASP A 5 -19.29 1.62 -2.05
CA ASP A 5 -19.16 3.06 -1.92
C ASP A 5 -17.70 3.48 -1.70
N GLU A 6 -17.45 4.79 -1.79
CA GLU A 6 -16.11 5.37 -1.70
C GLU A 6 -15.41 5.08 -0.36
N GLU A 7 -16.13 5.21 0.76
CA GLU A 7 -15.59 4.98 2.10
C GLU A 7 -15.17 3.52 2.27
N THR A 8 -16.03 2.60 1.88
CA THR A 8 -15.77 1.17 1.88
C THR A 8 -14.58 0.83 0.97
N ARG A 9 -14.49 1.43 -0.22
CA ARG A 9 -13.33 1.23 -1.11
C ARG A 9 -12.03 1.68 -0.47
N ARG A 10 -11.99 2.86 0.16
CA ARG A 10 -10.79 3.37 0.86
C ARG A 10 -10.39 2.46 2.01
N SER A 11 -11.36 2.01 2.81
CA SER A 11 -11.12 1.08 3.92
C SER A 11 -10.51 -0.24 3.42
N LEU A 12 -11.11 -0.85 2.39
CA LEU A 12 -10.60 -2.10 1.79
C LEU A 12 -9.17 -1.95 1.25
N VAL A 13 -8.87 -0.84 0.57
CA VAL A 13 -7.52 -0.57 0.05
C VAL A 13 -6.53 -0.37 1.19
N GLY A 14 -6.88 0.41 2.22
CA GLY A 14 -6.04 0.61 3.40
C GLY A 14 -5.72 -0.70 4.12
N THR A 15 -6.74 -1.51 4.39
CA THR A 15 -6.56 -2.83 5.00
C THR A 15 -5.68 -3.74 4.16
N ARG A 16 -5.88 -3.77 2.83
CA ARG A 16 -5.08 -4.64 1.96
C ARG A 16 -3.64 -4.16 1.84
N PHE A 17 -3.43 -2.85 1.71
CA PHE A 17 -2.10 -2.25 1.69
C PHE A 17 -1.31 -2.56 2.96
N ALA A 18 -1.94 -2.42 4.13
CA ALA A 18 -1.34 -2.77 5.41
C ALA A 18 -0.96 -4.25 5.48
N ALA A 19 -1.86 -5.16 5.06
CA ALA A 19 -1.58 -6.59 5.04
C ALA A 19 -0.39 -6.97 4.13
N LEU A 20 -0.32 -6.38 2.92
CA LEU A 20 0.78 -6.62 1.99
C LEU A 20 2.12 -6.08 2.53
N SER A 21 2.09 -4.87 3.09
CA SER A 21 3.27 -4.24 3.70
C SER A 21 3.79 -5.08 4.88
N ALA A 22 2.89 -5.51 5.77
CA ALA A 22 3.22 -6.33 6.92
C ALA A 22 3.83 -7.68 6.52
N ALA A 23 3.29 -8.33 5.48
CA ALA A 23 3.82 -9.58 4.97
C ALA A 23 5.26 -9.45 4.41
N VAL A 24 5.58 -8.33 3.74
CA VAL A 24 6.94 -8.05 3.23
C VAL A 24 7.89 -7.70 4.38
N LEU A 25 7.42 -6.87 5.32
CA LEU A 25 8.19 -6.46 6.50
C LEU A 25 8.31 -7.55 7.57
N ARG A 26 7.65 -8.71 7.37
CA ARG A 26 7.60 -9.83 8.31
C ARG A 26 7.14 -9.39 9.71
N THR A 27 6.08 -8.60 9.75
CA THR A 27 5.48 -8.05 10.97
C THR A 27 3.95 -8.23 10.96
N GLY A 28 3.27 -7.76 12.01
CA GLY A 28 1.80 -7.76 12.10
C GLY A 28 1.17 -6.57 11.34
N PRO A 29 -0.02 -6.73 10.73
CA PRO A 29 -0.71 -5.63 10.05
C PRO A 29 -1.08 -4.47 10.99
N ASP A 30 -1.27 -4.75 12.27
CA ASP A 30 -1.48 -3.77 13.35
C ASP A 30 -0.26 -2.87 13.62
N ARG A 31 0.92 -3.26 13.13
CA ARG A 31 2.16 -2.48 13.22
C ARG A 31 2.30 -1.46 12.09
N ILE A 32 1.47 -1.54 11.05
CA ILE A 32 1.47 -0.58 9.95
C ILE A 32 0.65 0.63 10.37
N ASP A 33 1.33 1.63 10.94
CA ASP A 33 0.71 2.90 11.31
C ASP A 33 0.46 3.75 10.04
N PRO A 34 -0.79 4.14 9.73
CA PRO A 34 -1.11 4.96 8.56
C PRO A 34 -0.46 6.35 8.60
N ALA A 35 -0.06 6.85 9.77
CA ALA A 35 0.57 8.16 9.93
C ALA A 35 2.10 8.13 9.78
N GLU A 36 2.71 6.95 9.68
CA GLU A 36 4.17 6.80 9.63
C GLU A 36 4.64 6.17 8.32
N GLY A 37 5.88 6.48 7.95
CA GLY A 37 6.53 5.86 6.80
C GLY A 37 6.97 4.43 7.09
N LEU A 38 6.87 3.55 6.09
CA LEU A 38 7.25 2.13 6.22
C LEU A 38 8.74 1.92 6.55
N GLY A 39 9.60 2.90 6.24
CA GLY A 39 11.02 2.87 6.60
C GLY A 39 11.29 2.70 8.09
N ARG A 40 10.36 3.13 8.96
CA ARG A 40 10.47 2.94 10.42
C ARG A 40 10.35 1.48 10.86
N LEU A 41 9.77 0.65 10.02
CA LEU A 41 9.65 -0.80 10.22
C LEU A 41 10.75 -1.58 9.49
N GLY A 42 11.74 -0.89 8.92
CA GLY A 42 12.87 -1.50 8.24
C GLY A 42 12.65 -1.73 6.74
N LEU A 43 11.73 -1.01 6.10
CA LEU A 43 11.61 -1.06 4.64
C LEU A 43 12.90 -0.51 4.00
N ASP A 44 13.57 -1.36 3.22
CA ASP A 44 14.73 -1.01 2.39
C ASP A 44 14.39 -1.10 0.90
N SER A 45 15.35 -0.84 0.02
CA SER A 45 15.14 -0.86 -1.43
C SER A 45 14.70 -2.23 -1.98
N LEU A 46 15.21 -3.33 -1.41
CA LEU A 46 14.85 -4.68 -1.87
C LEU A 46 13.41 -5.00 -1.47
N LEU A 47 13.05 -4.75 -0.22
CA LEU A 47 11.70 -4.92 0.29
C LEU A 47 10.70 -3.98 -0.38
N ALA A 48 11.10 -2.75 -0.72
CA ALA A 48 10.25 -1.82 -1.47
C ALA A 48 9.96 -2.33 -2.90
N MET A 49 10.96 -2.90 -3.58
CA MET A 49 10.75 -3.53 -4.88
C MET A 49 9.83 -4.76 -4.78
N GLU A 50 10.00 -5.57 -3.73
CA GLU A 50 9.14 -6.71 -3.46
C GLU A 50 7.69 -6.28 -3.18
N LEU A 51 7.49 -5.28 -2.31
CA LEU A 51 6.17 -4.73 -2.00
C LEU A 51 5.50 -4.19 -3.26
N ARG A 52 6.23 -3.41 -4.07
CA ARG A 52 5.74 -2.93 -5.37
C ARG A 52 5.33 -4.08 -6.28
N ALA A 53 6.16 -5.11 -6.38
CA ALA A 53 5.87 -6.27 -7.23
C ALA A 53 4.62 -7.02 -6.75
N ARG A 54 4.46 -7.23 -5.44
CA ARG A 54 3.28 -7.88 -4.85
C ARG A 54 2.00 -7.07 -5.07
N ILE A 55 2.04 -5.75 -4.82
CA ILE A 55 0.90 -4.85 -5.07
C ILE A 55 0.52 -4.90 -6.55
N HIS A 56 1.48 -4.79 -7.46
CA HIS A 56 1.21 -4.84 -8.89
C HIS A 56 0.64 -6.19 -9.34
N ALA A 57 1.21 -7.30 -8.87
CA ALA A 57 0.75 -8.64 -9.22
C ALA A 57 -0.69 -8.91 -8.74
N GLU A 58 -1.06 -8.38 -7.57
CA GLU A 58 -2.38 -8.64 -6.99
C GLU A 58 -3.45 -7.62 -7.42
N LEU A 59 -3.08 -6.35 -7.49
CA LEU A 59 -4.01 -5.23 -7.63
C LEU A 59 -3.88 -4.50 -8.97
N GLY A 60 -2.87 -4.82 -9.78
CA GLY A 60 -2.65 -4.19 -11.09
C GLY A 60 -2.04 -2.79 -11.03
N VAL A 61 -1.79 -2.24 -9.84
CA VAL A 61 -1.22 -0.89 -9.65
C VAL A 61 0.25 -1.00 -9.24
N ALA A 62 1.12 -0.23 -9.90
CA ALA A 62 2.53 -0.16 -9.55
C ALA A 62 2.86 1.17 -8.84
N LEU A 63 2.94 1.13 -7.50
CA LEU A 63 3.41 2.29 -6.74
C LEU A 63 4.88 2.62 -7.08
N PRO A 64 5.27 3.90 -7.21
CA PRO A 64 6.65 4.29 -7.40
C PRO A 64 7.52 3.86 -6.20
N VAL A 65 8.65 3.20 -6.46
CA VAL A 65 9.58 2.76 -5.40
C VAL A 65 10.09 3.95 -4.57
N VAL A 66 10.31 5.10 -5.22
CA VAL A 66 10.73 6.34 -4.54
C VAL A 66 9.69 6.78 -3.50
N ALA A 67 8.39 6.66 -3.80
CA ALA A 67 7.33 7.03 -2.86
C ALA A 67 7.32 6.11 -1.62
N LEU A 68 7.62 4.82 -1.80
CA LEU A 68 7.73 3.85 -0.70
C LEU A 68 8.94 4.15 0.21
N LEU A 69 10.04 4.66 -0.36
CA LEU A 69 11.29 4.92 0.35
C LEU A 69 11.43 6.35 0.89
N SER A 70 10.61 7.31 0.44
CA SER A 70 10.71 8.73 0.80
C SER A 70 10.18 9.08 2.19
N GLY A 71 9.78 8.09 2.99
CA GLY A 71 9.13 8.33 4.28
C GLY A 71 7.67 8.80 4.15
N THR A 72 7.06 8.66 2.97
CA THR A 72 5.64 8.92 2.75
C THR A 72 4.81 8.09 3.73
N PRO A 73 3.84 8.68 4.44
CA PRO A 73 2.96 7.93 5.34
C PRO A 73 2.23 6.80 4.63
N ALA A 74 2.08 5.67 5.31
CA ALA A 74 1.39 4.49 4.76
C ALA A 74 -0.05 4.80 4.31
N GLY A 75 -0.75 5.72 4.99
CA GLY A 75 -2.09 6.16 4.60
C GLY A 75 -2.12 6.91 3.26
N GLU A 76 -1.10 7.71 2.96
CA GLU A 76 -0.98 8.41 1.67
C GLU A 76 -0.62 7.44 0.53
N LEU A 77 0.24 6.45 0.80
CA LEU A 77 0.54 5.38 -0.15
C LEU A 77 -0.71 4.54 -0.47
N ALA A 78 -1.53 4.25 0.54
CA ALA A 78 -2.82 3.59 0.35
C ALA A 78 -3.80 4.45 -0.47
N ALA A 79 -3.81 5.77 -0.28
CA ALA A 79 -4.59 6.68 -1.11
C ALA A 79 -4.13 6.69 -2.58
N GLN A 80 -2.82 6.73 -2.84
CA GLN A 80 -2.29 6.60 -4.20
C GLN A 80 -2.68 5.28 -4.86
N LEU A 81 -2.65 4.18 -4.10
CA LEU A 81 -3.12 2.88 -4.56
C LEU A 81 -4.63 2.88 -4.86
N HIS A 82 -5.43 3.57 -4.04
CA HIS A 82 -6.86 3.72 -4.27
C HIS A 82 -7.16 4.43 -5.59
N GLU A 83 -6.49 5.55 -5.85
CA GLU A 83 -6.65 6.29 -7.11
C GLU A 83 -6.28 5.43 -8.32
N GLY A 84 -5.14 4.73 -8.28
CA GLY A 84 -4.75 3.83 -9.37
C GLY A 84 -5.76 2.68 -9.60
N LEU A 85 -6.37 2.16 -8.53
CA LEU A 85 -7.44 1.17 -8.65
C LEU A 85 -8.74 1.76 -9.21
N ALA A 86 -9.07 3.00 -8.86
CA ALA A 86 -10.22 3.71 -9.41
C ALA A 86 -10.06 3.96 -10.92
N GLU A 87 -8.86 4.32 -11.37
CA GLU A 87 -8.52 4.47 -12.79
C GLU A 87 -8.64 3.14 -13.55
N LEU A 88 -8.09 2.04 -13.03
CA LEU A 88 -8.25 0.71 -13.65
C LEU A 88 -9.69 0.20 -13.62
N ALA A 89 -10.48 0.66 -12.65
CA ALA A 89 -11.87 0.27 -12.48
C ALA A 89 -12.86 1.17 -13.26
N SER A 90 -12.38 2.24 -13.91
CA SER A 90 -13.16 2.98 -14.89
C SER A 90 -13.45 2.16 -16.15
#